data_AF-A0A662LWI8-F1
#
_entry.id   AF-A0A662LWI8-F1
#
_cell.length_a   1.000
_cell.length_b   1.000
_cell.length_c   1.000
_cell.angle_alpha   90.00
_cell.angle_beta   90.00
_cell.angle_gamma   90.00
#
_symmetry.space_group_name_H-M   'P 1'
#
loop_
_entity.id
_entity.type
_entity.pdbx_description
1 polymer ?
#
loop_
_entity_poly.entity_id
_entity_poly.type
_entity_poly.pdbx_seq_one_letter_code
_entity_poly.pdbx_strand_id
1 'polypeptide(L)'
;MEKIGLALSGGGARSLCQIGVIKVLEKEGIGIDVITGTSMGAIIGAIYSFTKNAEFLEEAILRFASEKNVKKIERIFSRFKKGGFIKRVSNGLKNLSLFIYDSFKTGLFSSETVIERVEKYFKKEFYFEDAK
;
A
#
# COMPACT_ATOMS: atom_id res chain seq x y z
N MET A 1 21.54 16.29 11.95
CA MET A 1 20.35 16.15 11.08
C MET A 1 19.39 15.23 11.80
N GLU A 2 18.11 15.59 11.87
CA GLU A 2 17.09 14.75 12.51
C GLU A 2 16.80 13.51 11.65
N LYS A 3 16.49 12.39 12.29
CA LYS A 3 16.15 11.14 11.59
C LYS A 3 14.65 11.07 11.33
N ILE A 4 14.25 10.67 10.13
CA ILE A 4 12.85 10.54 9.71
C ILE A 4 12.46 9.06 9.63
N GLY A 5 11.40 8.69 10.34
CA GLY A 5 10.79 7.37 10.30
C GLY A 5 9.50 7.36 9.48
N LEU A 6 9.34 6.38 8.59
CA LEU A 6 8.13 6.17 7.80
C LEU A 6 7.41 4.88 8.23
N ALA A 7 6.15 5.02 8.67
CA ALA A 7 5.31 3.89 9.06
C ALA A 7 4.29 3.55 7.96
N LEU A 8 4.38 2.33 7.42
CA LEU A 8 3.58 1.87 6.29
C LEU A 8 2.48 0.89 6.74
N SER A 9 1.22 1.29 6.57
CA SER A 9 0.10 0.50 7.03
C SER A 9 -0.19 -0.71 6.13
N GLY A 10 -0.79 -1.75 6.72
CA GLY A 10 -1.43 -2.83 5.95
C GLY A 10 -2.72 -2.37 5.26
N GLY A 11 -3.34 -3.25 4.48
CA GLY A 11 -4.52 -2.89 3.68
C GLY A 11 -4.64 -3.61 2.34
N GLY A 12 -3.76 -4.58 2.08
CA GLY A 12 -3.71 -5.30 0.80
C GLY A 12 -3.39 -4.34 -0.32
N ALA A 13 -4.09 -4.45 -1.45
CA ALA A 13 -3.84 -3.59 -2.60
C ALA A 13 -4.11 -2.10 -2.29
N ARG A 14 -4.95 -1.72 -1.32
CA ARG A 14 -5.15 -0.29 -1.00
C ARG A 14 -3.87 0.39 -0.52
N SER A 15 -2.96 -0.35 0.12
CA SER A 15 -1.67 0.17 0.56
C SER A 15 -0.78 0.62 -0.60
N LEU A 16 -1.10 0.28 -1.86
CA LEU A 16 -0.37 0.74 -3.03
C LEU A 16 -0.36 2.27 -3.16
N CYS A 17 -1.35 2.99 -2.62
CA CYS A 17 -1.33 4.45 -2.59
C CYS A 17 -0.11 5.03 -1.84
N GLN A 18 0.47 4.27 -0.90
CA GLN A 18 1.65 4.68 -0.14
C GLN A 18 2.88 4.83 -1.03
N ILE A 19 2.93 4.18 -2.21
CA ILE A 19 3.98 4.39 -3.22
C ILE A 19 3.96 5.84 -3.72
N GLY A 20 2.77 6.42 -3.92
CA GLY A 20 2.63 7.82 -4.32
C GLY A 20 3.17 8.79 -3.27
N VAL A 21 2.93 8.50 -1.99
CA VAL A 21 3.51 9.28 -0.87
C VAL A 21 5.04 9.21 -0.92
N ILE A 22 5.60 8.01 -1.07
CA ILE A 22 7.06 7.81 -1.16
C ILE A 22 7.65 8.59 -2.36
N LYS A 23 6.98 8.59 -3.53
CA LYS A 23 7.42 9.38 -4.69
C LYS A 23 7.49 10.87 -4.41
N VAL A 24 6.50 11.43 -3.71
CA VAL A 24 6.50 12.85 -3.32
C VAL A 24 7.63 13.13 -2.34
N LEU A 25 7.81 12.29 -1.31
CA LEU A 25 8.91 12.45 -0.35
C LEU A 25 10.27 12.45 -1.06
N GLU A 26 10.47 11.55 -2.02
CA GLU A 26 11.69 11.47 -2.82
C GLU A 26 11.89 12.73 -3.69
N LYS A 27 10.82 13.20 -4.36
CA LYS A 27 10.84 14.42 -5.18
C LYS A 27 11.19 15.67 -4.37
N GLU A 28 10.67 15.78 -3.15
CA GLU A 28 10.92 16.91 -2.25
C GLU A 28 12.25 16.78 -1.49
N GLY A 29 13.05 15.73 -1.74
CA GLY A 29 14.35 15.52 -1.09
C GLY A 29 14.25 15.13 0.39
N ILE A 30 13.09 14.63 0.82
CA ILE A 30 12.85 14.19 2.20
C ILE A 30 13.40 12.76 2.37
N GLY A 31 14.60 12.66 2.95
CA GLY A 31 15.26 11.39 3.22
C GLY A 31 14.54 10.57 4.30
N ILE A 32 14.34 9.27 4.04
CA ILE A 32 13.72 8.32 4.99
C ILE A 32 14.82 7.43 5.59
N ASP A 33 15.05 7.54 6.90
CA ASP A 33 16.09 6.81 7.63
C ASP A 33 15.62 5.44 8.12
N VAL A 34 14.36 5.36 8.57
CA VAL A 34 13.79 4.15 9.17
C VAL A 34 12.43 3.87 8.54
N ILE A 35 12.17 2.60 8.20
CA ILE A 35 10.88 2.17 7.65
C ILE A 35 10.37 1.01 8.48
N THR A 36 9.09 1.10 8.86
CA THR A 36 8.34 -0.03 9.43
C THR A 36 7.10 -0.28 8.58
N GLY A 37 6.64 -1.52 8.50
CA GLY A 37 5.46 -1.83 7.71
C GLY A 37 4.76 -3.11 8.13
N THR A 38 3.46 -3.19 7.85
CA THR A 38 2.64 -4.39 8.08
C THR A 38 2.03 -4.89 6.78
N SER A 39 2.07 -6.20 6.52
CA SER A 39 1.47 -6.82 5.33
C SER A 39 1.97 -6.17 4.01
N MET A 40 1.10 -5.62 3.17
CA MET A 40 1.51 -4.93 1.94
C MET A 40 2.43 -3.72 2.22
N GLY A 41 2.20 -2.99 3.32
CA GLY A 41 3.10 -1.92 3.74
C GLY A 41 4.51 -2.44 4.07
N ALA A 42 4.63 -3.66 4.59
CA ALA A 42 5.94 -4.30 4.82
C ALA A 42 6.64 -4.64 3.49
N ILE A 43 5.89 -5.11 2.49
CA ILE A 43 6.44 -5.42 1.16
C ILE A 43 6.93 -4.14 0.49
N ILE A 44 6.09 -3.10 0.46
CA ILE A 44 6.44 -1.78 -0.08
C ILE A 44 7.69 -1.24 0.62
N GLY A 45 7.68 -1.23 1.95
CA GLY A 45 8.78 -0.75 2.76
C GLY A 45 10.08 -1.52 2.56
N ALA A 46 10.01 -2.85 2.45
CA ALA A 46 11.18 -3.69 2.21
C ALA A 46 11.82 -3.42 0.84
N ILE A 47 11.00 -3.36 -0.22
CA ILE A 47 11.48 -3.07 -1.58
C ILE A 47 12.10 -1.67 -1.62
N TYR A 48 11.40 -0.67 -1.10
CA TYR A 48 11.89 0.71 -1.11
C TYR A 48 13.16 0.88 -0.27
N SER A 49 13.27 0.21 0.88
CA SER A 49 14.48 0.28 1.72
C SER A 49 15.71 -0.26 1.00
N PHE A 50 15.53 -1.25 0.13
CA PHE A 50 16.60 -1.87 -0.63
C PHE A 50 17.09 -1.00 -1.80
N THR A 51 16.16 -0.34 -2.50
CA THR A 51 16.52 0.42 -3.72
C THR A 51 16.62 1.92 -3.52
N LYS A 52 15.95 2.46 -2.49
CA LYS A 52 15.75 3.90 -2.28
C LYS A 52 15.32 4.64 -3.56
N ASN A 53 14.51 3.97 -4.37
CA ASN A 53 14.01 4.45 -5.65
C ASN A 53 12.54 4.07 -5.79
N ALA A 54 11.68 5.10 -5.82
CA ALA A 54 10.23 4.95 -5.83
C ALA A 54 9.68 4.45 -7.18
N GLU A 55 10.36 4.73 -8.30
CA GLU A 55 9.98 4.22 -9.63
C GLU A 55 10.23 2.71 -9.71
N PHE A 56 11.39 2.25 -9.28
CA PHE A 56 11.72 0.83 -9.21
C PHE A 56 10.73 0.08 -8.30
N LEU A 57 10.39 0.68 -7.15
CA LEU A 57 9.39 0.13 -6.24
C LEU A 57 8.07 -0.10 -6.95
N GLU A 58 7.57 0.90 -7.68
CA GLU A 58 6.33 0.80 -8.44
C GLU A 58 6.40 -0.31 -9.49
N GLU A 59 7.47 -0.36 -10.29
CA GLU A 59 7.66 -1.41 -11.29
C GLU A 59 7.69 -2.81 -10.66
N ALA A 60 8.43 -2.98 -9.57
CA ALA A 60 8.54 -4.25 -8.86
C ALA A 60 7.19 -4.72 -8.34
N ILE A 61 6.40 -3.79 -7.80
CA ILE A 61 5.06 -4.06 -7.29
C ILE A 61 4.08 -4.40 -8.42
N LEU A 62 4.11 -3.70 -9.56
CA LEU A 62 3.29 -4.02 -10.73
C LEU A 62 3.63 -5.42 -11.28
N ARG A 63 4.91 -5.77 -11.33
CA ARG A 63 5.35 -7.13 -11.70
C ARG A 63 4.86 -8.18 -10.70
N PHE A 64 4.92 -7.87 -9.40
CA PHE A 64 4.43 -8.74 -8.34
C PHE A 64 2.90 -8.93 -8.42
N ALA A 65 2.15 -7.89 -8.77
CA ALA A 65 0.70 -7.90 -8.93
C ALA A 65 0.20 -8.62 -10.20
N SER A 66 1.10 -9.05 -11.10
CA SER A 66 0.71 -9.78 -12.31
C SER A 66 -0.05 -11.07 -12.01
N GLU A 67 -1.05 -11.40 -12.84
CA GLU A 67 -1.98 -12.51 -12.61
C GLU A 67 -1.31 -13.86 -12.37
N LYS A 68 -0.17 -14.12 -13.04
CA LYS A 68 0.63 -15.34 -12.84
C LYS A 68 1.15 -15.45 -11.40
N ASN A 69 1.63 -14.34 -10.85
CA ASN A 69 2.17 -14.29 -9.50
C ASN A 69 1.05 -14.35 -8.45
N VAL A 70 -0.05 -13.64 -8.68
CA VAL A 70 -1.24 -13.68 -7.81
C VAL A 70 -1.79 -15.10 -7.69
N LYS A 71 -1.97 -15.83 -8.80
CA LYS A 71 -2.44 -17.24 -8.78
C LYS A 71 -1.48 -18.18 -8.05
N LYS A 72 -0.16 -17.94 -8.15
CA LYS A 72 0.85 -18.73 -7.44
C LYS A 72 0.78 -18.49 -5.93
N ILE A 73 0.66 -17.22 -5.54
CA ILE A 73 0.51 -16.81 -4.15
C ILE A 73 -0.79 -17.40 -3.57
N GLU A 74 -1.91 -17.28 -4.28
CA GLU A 74 -3.20 -17.85 -3.89
C GLU A 74 -3.11 -19.37 -3.68
N ARG A 75 -2.35 -20.07 -4.53
CA ARG A 75 -2.10 -21.52 -4.40
C ARG A 75 -1.23 -21.87 -3.19
N ILE A 76 -0.31 -21.01 -2.79
CA ILE A 76 0.50 -21.19 -1.56
C ILE A 76 -0.40 -20.97 -0.34
N PHE A 77 -1.17 -19.88 -0.32
CA PHE A 77 -2.12 -19.58 0.76
C PHE A 77 -3.22 -20.65 0.88
N SER A 78 -3.64 -21.26 -0.23
CA SER A 78 -4.62 -22.34 -0.21
C SER A 78 -4.07 -23.64 0.41
N ARG A 79 -2.75 -23.86 0.42
CA ARG A 79 -2.11 -24.99 1.11
C ARG A 79 -2.06 -24.80 2.63
N PHE A 80 -2.02 -23.56 3.12
CA PHE A 80 -2.18 -23.25 4.54
C PHE A 80 -3.61 -23.46 5.06
N LYS A 81 -4.59 -23.72 4.17
CA LYS A 81 -6.04 -23.78 4.45
C LYS A 81 -6.54 -25.05 5.17
N LYS A 82 -5.66 -25.97 5.61
CA LYS A 82 -6.05 -27.17 6.37
C LYS A 82 -6.01 -26.90 7.89
N GLY A 83 -7.06 -26.28 8.43
CA GLY A 83 -7.27 -26.13 9.88
C GLY A 83 -8.46 -25.22 10.22
N GLY A 84 -9.28 -25.58 11.22
CA GLY A 84 -10.57 -24.92 11.53
C GLY A 84 -10.47 -23.43 11.85
N PHE A 85 -9.43 -23.00 12.57
CA PHE A 85 -9.15 -21.59 12.85
C PHE A 85 -8.68 -20.83 11.58
N ILE A 86 -7.81 -21.46 10.79
CA ILE A 86 -7.26 -20.90 9.54
C ILE A 86 -8.35 -20.78 8.48
N LYS A 87 -9.37 -21.65 8.48
CA LYS A 87 -10.55 -21.53 7.59
C LYS A 87 -11.38 -20.29 7.92
N ARG A 88 -11.49 -19.92 9.19
CA ARG A 88 -12.23 -18.73 9.65
C ARG A 88 -11.47 -17.44 9.31
N VAL A 89 -10.15 -17.44 9.55
CA VAL A 89 -9.24 -16.37 9.11
C VAL A 89 -9.20 -16.26 7.59
N SER A 90 -9.16 -17.38 6.87
CA SER A 90 -9.20 -17.42 5.40
C SER A 90 -10.52 -16.92 4.82
N ASN A 91 -11.66 -17.22 5.43
CA ASN A 91 -12.95 -16.67 5.02
C ASN A 91 -13.02 -15.16 5.30
N GLY A 92 -12.45 -14.70 6.41
CA GLY A 92 -12.27 -13.26 6.69
C GLY A 92 -11.39 -12.57 5.66
N LEU A 93 -10.24 -13.17 5.31
CA LEU A 93 -9.33 -12.70 4.26
C LEU A 93 -9.98 -12.73 2.87
N LYS A 94 -10.81 -13.73 2.56
CA LYS A 94 -11.52 -13.84 1.27
C LYS A 94 -12.61 -12.79 1.14
N ASN A 95 -13.35 -12.53 2.21
CA ASN A 95 -14.33 -11.45 2.26
C ASN A 95 -13.64 -10.08 2.22
N LEU A 96 -12.49 -9.94 2.88
CA LEU A 96 -11.66 -8.75 2.80
C LEU A 96 -11.06 -8.57 1.41
N SER A 97 -10.63 -9.63 0.72
CA SER A 97 -10.10 -9.53 -0.64
C SER A 97 -11.19 -9.21 -1.66
N LEU A 98 -12.41 -9.74 -1.47
CA LEU A 98 -13.58 -9.38 -2.28
C LEU A 98 -14.02 -7.94 -2.02
N PHE A 99 -14.06 -7.52 -0.75
CA PHE A 99 -14.30 -6.12 -0.38
C PHE A 99 -13.23 -5.21 -0.94
N ILE A 100 -11.95 -5.58 -0.85
CA ILE A 100 -10.84 -4.85 -1.45
C ILE A 100 -11.05 -4.79 -2.97
N TYR A 101 -11.29 -5.90 -3.65
CA TYR A 101 -11.54 -5.93 -5.09
C TYR A 101 -12.72 -5.03 -5.51
N ASP A 102 -13.82 -5.05 -4.76
CA ASP A 102 -14.98 -4.17 -4.97
C ASP A 102 -14.65 -2.70 -4.66
N SER A 103 -13.75 -2.49 -3.69
CA SER A 103 -13.18 -1.19 -3.36
C SER A 103 -12.16 -0.68 -4.36
N PHE A 104 -11.56 -1.57 -5.15
CA PHE A 104 -10.74 -1.24 -6.32
C PHE A 104 -11.64 -0.86 -7.50
N LYS A 105 -12.78 -1.53 -7.63
CA LYS A 105 -13.81 -1.22 -8.63
C LYS A 105 -14.47 0.15 -8.38
N THR A 106 -14.70 0.50 -7.12
CA THR A 106 -15.16 1.82 -6.70
C THR A 106 -14.02 2.83 -6.52
N GLY A 107 -12.79 2.37 -6.26
CA GLY A 107 -11.57 3.16 -6.13
C GLY A 107 -10.93 3.56 -7.47
N LEU A 108 -11.53 3.19 -8.59
CA LEU A 108 -11.27 3.74 -9.94
C LEU A 108 -11.87 5.15 -10.10
N PHE A 109 -11.89 5.93 -9.04
CA PHE A 109 -12.07 7.36 -9.16
C PHE A 109 -10.86 7.90 -9.89
N SER A 110 -11.10 8.65 -10.97
CA SER A 110 -10.02 9.32 -11.67
C SER A 110 -9.27 10.23 -10.69
N SER A 111 -7.99 10.49 -10.95
CA SER A 111 -7.15 11.35 -10.10
C SER A 111 -7.86 12.67 -9.76
N GLU A 112 -8.67 13.19 -10.69
CA GLU A 112 -9.49 14.38 -10.52
C GLU A 112 -10.54 14.23 -9.41
N THR A 113 -11.25 13.10 -9.33
CA THR A 113 -12.31 12.90 -8.32
C THR A 113 -11.74 12.75 -6.90
N VAL A 114 -10.52 12.20 -6.78
CA VAL A 114 -9.82 12.12 -5.49
C VAL A 114 -9.36 13.52 -5.09
N ILE A 115 -8.78 14.29 -6.00
CA ILE A 115 -8.36 15.69 -5.78
C ILE A 115 -9.56 16.54 -5.37
N GLU A 116 -10.67 16.50 -6.12
CA GLU A 116 -11.89 17.24 -5.79
C GLU A 116 -12.43 16.91 -4.40
N ARG A 117 -12.37 15.63 -3.99
CA ARG A 117 -12.81 15.22 -2.65
C ARG A 117 -11.84 15.69 -1.57
N VAL A 118 -10.54 15.62 -1.82
CA VAL A 118 -9.53 16.15 -0.89
C VAL A 118 -9.73 17.66 -0.73
N GLU A 119 -9.88 18.40 -1.82
CA GLU A 119 -10.17 19.84 -1.79
C GLU A 119 -11.50 20.17 -1.09
N LYS A 120 -12.55 19.39 -1.37
CA LYS A 120 -13.89 19.58 -0.77
C LYS A 120 -13.91 19.35 0.73
N TYR A 121 -13.20 18.33 1.23
CA TYR A 121 -13.23 17.95 2.65
C TYR A 121 -12.12 18.58 3.47
N PHE A 122 -10.95 18.84 2.88
CA PHE A 122 -9.80 19.38 3.60
C PHE A 122 -9.59 20.87 3.38
N LYS A 123 -10.15 21.50 2.32
CA LYS A 123 -10.28 22.96 2.04
C LYS A 123 -9.06 23.87 2.30
N LYS A 124 -7.92 23.32 2.67
CA LYS A 124 -6.69 24.02 3.01
C LYS A 124 -5.56 23.08 2.63
N GLU A 125 -4.53 23.62 1.99
CA GLU A 125 -3.26 22.92 1.85
C GLU A 125 -2.82 22.50 3.25
N PHE A 126 -2.73 21.19 3.46
CA PHE A 126 -2.33 20.60 4.73
C PHE A 126 -0.82 20.54 4.71
N TYR A 127 -0.18 21.43 5.45
CA TYR A 127 1.27 21.51 5.52
C TYR A 127 1.79 20.58 6.63
N PHE A 128 3.03 20.14 6.54
CA PHE A 128 3.59 19.21 7.53
C PHE A 128 3.68 19.85 8.92
N GLU A 129 3.74 21.18 8.98
CA GLU A 129 3.67 21.99 10.20
C GLU A 129 2.31 21.92 10.91
N ASP A 130 1.23 21.61 10.20
CA ASP A 130 -0.12 21.47 10.77
C ASP A 130 -0.33 20.14 11.52
N ALA A 131 0.64 19.21 11.42
CA ALA A 131 0.58 17.88 12.02
C ALA A 131 1.32 17.74 13.38
N LYS A 132 1.75 18.86 13.98
CA LYS A 132 2.31 18.93 15.35
C LYS A 132 1.21 19.21 16.38
#